data_AF-A0A412IK02-F1
#
_entry.id   AF-A0A412IK02-F1
#
_cell.length_a   1.000
_cell.length_b   1.000
_cell.length_c   1.000
_cell.angle_alpha   90.00
_cell.angle_beta   90.00
_cell.angle_gamma   90.00
#
_symmetry.space_group_name_H-M   'P 1'
#
loop_
_entity.id
_entity.type
_entity.pdbx_description
1 polymer ?
#
loop_
_entity_poly.entity_id
_entity_poly.type
_entity_poly.pdbx_seq_one_letter_code
_entity_poly.pdbx_strand_id
1 'polypeptide(L)'
;MPLFKLFVTILNIPRIIPSFILFCLKINDCEDDVKQALIHRDFNSNVFIGFCYLMVFDKTFRNIFYKRIGKLKYFVYYFMPPHDSFVIATYMDCGKGFLGIHPIATFVNADKVGENFTVRNNVTIGASKTGRPTIGNNVIVNANSLIAGKINIGNNVVVGGGQL
;
A
#
# COMPACT_ATOMS: atom_id res chain seq x y z
N MET A 1 19.65 2.50 9.58
CA MET A 1 18.97 1.19 9.79
C MET A 1 19.70 0.47 10.92
N PRO A 2 19.03 -0.15 11.90
CA PRO A 2 19.73 -0.95 12.92
C PRO A 2 20.55 -2.07 12.27
N LEU A 3 21.73 -2.38 12.82
CA LEU A 3 22.68 -3.34 12.24
C LEU A 3 22.03 -4.71 12.00
N PHE A 4 21.20 -5.18 12.94
CA PHE A 4 20.44 -6.42 12.81
C PHE A 4 19.50 -6.41 11.58
N LYS A 5 18.77 -5.32 11.35
CA LYS A 5 17.85 -5.20 10.21
C LYS A 5 18.61 -5.09 8.88
N LEU A 6 19.79 -4.48 8.88
CA LEU A 6 20.68 -4.47 7.72
C LEU A 6 21.14 -5.89 7.37
N PHE A 7 21.61 -6.64 8.36
CA PHE A 7 22.05 -8.02 8.19
C PHE A 7 20.94 -8.90 7.62
N VAL A 8 19.73 -8.83 8.17
CA VAL A 8 18.57 -9.59 7.66
C VAL A 8 18.17 -9.16 6.25
N THR A 9 18.30 -7.86 5.92
CA THR A 9 18.06 -7.38 4.55
C THR A 9 19.06 -8.00 3.57
N ILE A 10 20.36 -8.05 3.95
CA ILE A 10 21.42 -8.64 3.12
C ILE A 10 21.13 -10.13 2.85
N LEU A 11 20.75 -10.89 3.88
CA LEU A 11 20.40 -12.31 3.71
C LEU A 11 19.22 -12.54 2.76
N ASN A 12 18.32 -11.56 2.62
CA ASN A 12 17.16 -11.66 1.73
C ASN A 12 17.41 -11.10 0.32
N ILE A 13 18.59 -10.56 0.00
CA ILE A 13 18.91 -10.00 -1.32
C ILE A 13 18.48 -10.90 -2.48
N PRO A 14 18.79 -12.22 -2.51
CA PRO A 14 18.41 -13.08 -3.63
C PRO A 14 16.90 -13.09 -3.91
N ARG A 15 16.08 -12.99 -2.87
CA ARG A 15 14.61 -12.96 -2.97
C ARG A 15 14.08 -11.57 -3.36
N ILE A 16 14.82 -10.51 -3.05
CA ILE A 16 14.43 -9.12 -3.32
C ILE A 16 14.75 -8.71 -4.77
N ILE A 17 15.84 -9.24 -5.36
CA ILE A 17 16.33 -8.86 -6.70
C ILE A 17 15.20 -8.74 -7.76
N PRO A 18 14.32 -9.75 -7.94
CA PRO A 18 13.22 -9.64 -8.90
C PRO A 18 12.30 -8.45 -8.65
N SER A 19 11.95 -8.20 -7.38
CA SER A 19 11.11 -7.05 -6.99
C SER A 19 11.85 -5.73 -7.16
N PHE A 20 13.16 -5.70 -6.89
CA PHE A 20 13.99 -4.51 -7.03
C PHE A 20 14.11 -4.07 -8.49
N ILE A 21 14.32 -5.01 -9.43
CA ILE A 21 14.35 -4.72 -10.86
C ILE A 21 13.02 -4.10 -11.31
N LEU A 22 11.89 -4.71 -10.91
CA LEU A 22 10.56 -4.18 -11.23
C LEU A 22 10.31 -2.81 -10.59
N PHE A 23 10.82 -2.58 -9.37
CA PHE A 23 10.76 -1.27 -8.73
C PHE A 23 11.53 -0.22 -9.51
N CYS A 24 12.76 -0.50 -9.97
CA CYS A 24 13.52 0.42 -10.82
C CYS A 24 12.77 0.76 -12.12
N LEU A 25 12.13 -0.22 -12.76
CA LEU A 25 11.32 0.01 -13.97
C LEU A 25 10.04 0.81 -13.72
N LYS A 26 9.53 0.80 -12.48
CA LYS A 26 8.28 1.44 -12.06
C LYS A 26 8.48 2.53 -11.01
N ILE A 27 9.69 3.08 -10.93
CA ILE A 27 10.08 3.98 -9.84
C ILE A 27 9.17 5.21 -9.76
N ASN A 28 8.82 5.79 -10.91
CA ASN A 28 7.93 6.95 -11.00
C ASN A 28 6.53 6.70 -10.40
N ASP A 29 6.07 5.44 -10.39
CA ASP A 29 4.76 5.05 -9.85
C ASP A 29 4.84 4.64 -8.36
N CYS A 30 6.02 4.28 -7.86
CA CYS A 30 6.21 3.64 -6.54
C CYS A 30 6.99 4.49 -5.53
N GLU A 31 7.79 5.46 -5.99
CA GLU A 31 8.71 6.22 -5.15
C GLU A 31 7.99 6.90 -3.98
N ASP A 32 6.83 7.53 -4.23
CA ASP A 32 6.09 8.22 -3.19
C ASP A 32 5.47 7.25 -2.18
N ASP A 33 5.09 6.03 -2.59
CA ASP A 33 4.64 5.00 -1.66
C ASP A 33 5.76 4.61 -0.69
N VAL A 34 6.99 4.47 -1.20
CA VAL A 34 8.17 4.20 -0.38
C VAL A 34 8.41 5.37 0.57
N LYS A 35 8.44 6.61 0.08
CA LYS A 35 8.64 7.82 0.91
C LYS A 35 7.62 7.90 2.04
N GLN A 36 6.33 7.75 1.73
CA GLN A 36 5.27 7.77 2.74
C GLN A 36 5.45 6.66 3.77
N ALA A 37 5.80 5.45 3.33
CA ALA A 37 6.05 4.31 4.22
C ALA A 37 7.28 4.51 5.13
N LEU A 38 8.32 5.21 4.65
CA LEU A 38 9.51 5.57 5.43
C LEU A 38 9.23 6.68 6.45
N ILE A 39 8.53 7.74 6.02
CA ILE A 39 8.12 8.85 6.89
C ILE A 39 7.28 8.33 8.04
N HIS A 40 6.28 7.49 7.76
CA HIS A 40 5.43 6.92 8.80
C HIS A 40 6.20 6.08 9.84
N ARG A 41 7.33 5.50 9.44
CA ARG A 41 8.17 4.62 10.28
C ARG A 41 9.32 5.35 10.95
N ASP A 42 9.42 6.67 10.78
CA ASP A 42 10.55 7.47 11.22
C ASP A 42 11.90 6.85 10.77
N PHE A 43 11.93 6.34 9.54
CA PHE A 43 13.11 5.65 9.01
C PHE A 43 13.79 6.47 7.91
N ASN A 44 14.80 7.24 8.31
CA ASN A 44 15.59 8.04 7.39
C ASN A 44 16.52 7.17 6.53
N SER A 45 16.21 7.06 5.24
CA SER A 45 17.01 6.37 4.23
C SER A 45 16.65 6.85 2.82
N ASN A 46 17.49 6.59 1.82
CA ASN A 46 17.11 6.83 0.44
C ASN A 46 16.06 5.81 -0.04
N VAL A 47 15.38 6.14 -1.14
CA VAL A 47 14.27 5.32 -1.66
C VAL A 47 14.67 3.87 -1.97
N PHE A 48 15.89 3.62 -2.44
CA PHE A 48 16.34 2.27 -2.82
C PHE A 48 16.56 1.38 -1.59
N ILE A 49 17.28 1.91 -0.59
CA ILE A 49 17.49 1.20 0.70
C ILE A 49 16.16 1.02 1.41
N GLY A 50 15.32 2.06 1.39
CA GLY A 50 13.98 2.04 1.96
C GLY A 50 13.09 0.99 1.31
N PHE A 51 13.10 0.86 -0.01
CA PHE A 51 12.36 -0.18 -0.73
C PHE A 51 12.82 -1.58 -0.30
N CYS A 52 14.13 -1.85 -0.26
CA CYS A 52 14.66 -3.15 0.20
C CYS A 52 14.22 -3.45 1.64
N TYR A 53 14.29 -2.46 2.52
CA TYR A 53 13.83 -2.58 3.90
C TYR A 53 12.34 -2.93 3.97
N LEU A 54 11.48 -2.19 3.26
CA LEU A 54 10.04 -2.40 3.27
C LEU A 54 9.67 -3.76 2.66
N MET A 55 10.33 -4.17 1.58
CA MET A 55 10.13 -5.49 0.99
C MET A 55 10.45 -6.61 1.99
N VAL A 56 11.42 -6.46 2.88
CA VAL A 56 11.77 -7.49 3.87
C VAL A 56 10.84 -7.47 5.07
N PHE A 57 10.61 -6.30 5.66
CA PHE A 57 9.99 -6.16 6.97
C PHE A 57 8.51 -5.78 6.95
N ASP A 58 7.96 -5.38 5.80
CA ASP A 58 6.57 -4.95 5.68
C ASP A 58 5.83 -5.69 4.56
N LYS A 59 5.12 -6.76 4.94
CA LYS A 59 4.24 -7.51 4.04
C LYS A 59 3.09 -6.67 3.48
N THR A 60 2.65 -5.64 4.20
CA THR A 60 1.53 -4.78 3.78
C THR A 60 1.96 -3.79 2.70
N PHE A 61 3.19 -3.29 2.78
CA PHE A 61 3.80 -2.54 1.68
C PHE A 61 3.92 -3.36 0.40
N ARG A 62 4.21 -4.68 0.49
CA ARG A 62 4.22 -5.57 -0.70
C ARG A 62 2.88 -5.55 -1.44
N ASN A 63 1.74 -5.50 -0.75
CA ASN A 63 0.43 -5.38 -1.40
C ASN A 63 0.33 -4.11 -2.26
N ILE A 64 0.81 -2.98 -1.72
CA ILE A 64 0.81 -1.68 -2.41
C ILE A 64 1.73 -1.73 -3.62
N PHE A 65 2.96 -2.23 -3.45
CA PHE A 65 3.89 -2.42 -4.56
C PHE A 65 3.31 -3.34 -5.64
N TYR A 66 2.63 -4.43 -5.25
CA TYR A 66 2.00 -5.38 -6.16
C TYR A 66 0.81 -4.79 -6.92
N LYS A 67 0.14 -3.79 -6.34
CA LYS A 67 -0.82 -2.97 -7.06
C LYS A 67 -0.15 -2.16 -8.17
N ARG A 68 1.02 -1.57 -7.93
CA ARG A 68 1.76 -0.75 -8.92
C ARG A 68 2.27 -1.56 -10.11
N ILE A 69 2.85 -2.74 -9.85
CA ILE A 69 3.43 -3.58 -10.92
C ILE A 69 2.37 -4.43 -11.65
N GLY A 70 1.11 -4.40 -11.20
CA GLY A 70 -0.01 -5.05 -11.85
C GLY A 70 0.19 -6.57 -12.00
N LYS A 71 0.04 -7.09 -13.22
CA LYS A 71 0.14 -8.54 -13.49
C LYS A 71 1.55 -9.10 -13.25
N LEU A 72 2.59 -8.27 -13.27
CA LEU A 72 3.96 -8.71 -12.99
C LEU A 72 4.13 -9.22 -11.54
N LYS A 73 3.20 -8.89 -10.65
CA LYS A 73 3.20 -9.40 -9.27
C LYS A 73 3.25 -10.92 -9.19
N TYR A 74 2.64 -11.65 -10.14
CA TYR A 74 2.63 -13.12 -10.11
C TYR A 74 4.03 -13.74 -10.20
N PHE A 75 5.00 -13.05 -10.82
CA PHE A 75 6.39 -13.51 -10.87
C PHE A 75 7.12 -13.35 -9.53
N VAL A 76 6.82 -12.26 -8.80
CA VAL A 76 7.53 -11.94 -7.54
C VAL A 76 6.81 -12.48 -6.29
N TYR A 77 5.53 -12.82 -6.40
CA TYR A 77 4.67 -13.31 -5.33
C TYR A 77 5.27 -14.54 -4.62
N TYR A 78 5.88 -15.46 -5.38
CA TYR A 78 6.49 -16.67 -4.85
C TYR A 78 7.69 -16.37 -3.93
N PHE A 79 8.49 -15.37 -4.27
CA PHE A 79 9.68 -15.02 -3.49
C PHE A 79 9.31 -14.21 -2.23
N MET A 80 8.34 -13.30 -2.36
CA MET A 80 7.97 -12.32 -1.33
C MET A 80 6.45 -12.21 -1.17
N PRO A 81 5.78 -13.19 -0.53
CA PRO A 81 4.33 -13.17 -0.43
C PRO A 81 3.83 -11.90 0.29
N PRO A 82 2.71 -11.31 -0.15
CA PRO A 82 2.15 -10.15 0.51
C PRO A 82 1.38 -10.55 1.78
N HIS A 83 0.81 -9.56 2.47
CA HIS A 83 -0.11 -9.84 3.58
C HIS A 83 -1.47 -10.32 3.06
N ASP A 84 -1.98 -11.42 3.59
CA ASP A 84 -3.23 -12.08 3.19
C ASP A 84 -4.49 -11.27 3.53
N SER A 85 -4.50 -10.60 4.69
CA SER A 85 -5.64 -9.81 5.16
C SER A 85 -5.69 -8.37 4.63
N PHE A 86 -4.84 -7.98 3.68
CA PHE A 86 -4.89 -6.66 3.06
C PHE A 86 -5.10 -6.78 1.56
N VAL A 87 -6.32 -6.48 1.12
CA VAL A 87 -6.75 -6.70 -0.26
C VAL A 87 -6.95 -5.36 -0.96
N ILE A 88 -6.20 -5.15 -2.06
CA ILE A 88 -6.35 -3.99 -2.94
C ILE A 88 -6.87 -4.48 -4.29
N ALA A 89 -7.96 -3.89 -4.77
CA ALA A 89 -8.58 -4.27 -6.04
C ALA A 89 -7.60 -4.10 -7.21
N THR A 90 -7.55 -5.11 -8.09
CA THR A 90 -6.65 -5.11 -9.26
C THR A 90 -7.00 -4.00 -10.24
N TYR A 91 -8.30 -3.80 -10.50
CA TYR A 91 -8.84 -2.78 -11.41
C TYR A 91 -9.41 -1.60 -10.61
N MET A 92 -8.56 -0.65 -10.31
CA MET A 92 -8.86 0.56 -9.53
C MET A 92 -7.77 1.59 -9.84
N ASP A 93 -8.15 2.82 -10.11
CA ASP A 93 -7.18 3.90 -10.26
C ASP A 93 -6.59 4.26 -8.89
N CYS A 94 -5.27 4.37 -8.83
CA CYS A 94 -4.57 4.58 -7.55
C CYS A 94 -3.52 5.67 -7.73
N GLY A 95 -3.74 6.83 -7.10
CA GLY A 95 -2.75 7.89 -7.00
C GLY A 95 -1.52 7.46 -6.22
N LYS A 96 -0.40 8.17 -6.38
CA LYS A 96 0.87 7.89 -5.71
C LYS A 96 0.81 8.20 -4.21
N GLY A 97 1.74 7.67 -3.41
CA GLY A 97 1.79 7.92 -1.98
C GLY A 97 0.76 7.13 -1.18
N PHE A 98 0.36 5.95 -1.65
CA PHE A 98 -0.55 5.08 -0.90
C PHE A 98 0.18 4.53 0.32
N LEU A 99 -0.36 4.80 1.52
CA LEU A 99 0.09 4.26 2.78
C LEU A 99 -0.94 3.32 3.43
N GLY A 100 -0.51 2.12 3.79
CA GLY A 100 -1.26 1.24 4.69
C GLY A 100 -0.66 1.30 6.10
N ILE A 101 -1.43 1.78 7.09
CA ILE A 101 -1.02 1.79 8.50
C ILE A 101 -1.69 0.62 9.21
N HIS A 102 -0.94 -0.48 9.37
CA HIS A 102 -1.46 -1.75 9.88
C HIS A 102 -2.78 -2.18 9.20
N PRO A 103 -2.89 -2.25 7.86
CA PRO A 103 -4.15 -2.50 7.16
C PRO A 103 -4.63 -3.97 7.25
N ILE A 104 -4.75 -4.49 8.47
CA ILE A 104 -5.18 -5.86 8.76
C ILE A 104 -6.71 -5.95 8.61
N ALA A 105 -7.20 -7.00 7.98
CA ALA A 105 -8.62 -7.18 7.64
C ALA A 105 -9.20 -6.01 6.82
N THR A 106 -8.42 -5.48 5.87
CA THR A 106 -8.78 -4.29 5.11
C THR A 106 -8.98 -4.61 3.62
N PHE A 107 -10.08 -4.13 3.05
CA PHE A 107 -10.43 -4.26 1.64
C PHE A 107 -10.56 -2.88 0.99
N VAL A 108 -9.82 -2.66 -0.10
CA VAL A 108 -9.84 -1.41 -0.88
C VAL A 108 -10.26 -1.70 -2.31
N ASN A 109 -11.55 -1.52 -2.59
CA ASN A 109 -12.19 -1.70 -3.89
C ASN A 109 -13.03 -0.49 -4.27
N ALA A 110 -12.37 0.49 -4.89
CA ALA A 110 -12.93 1.75 -5.37
C ALA A 110 -12.84 1.83 -6.91
N ASP A 111 -13.51 2.81 -7.52
CA ASP A 111 -13.19 3.22 -8.89
C ASP A 111 -11.84 3.93 -8.89
N LYS A 112 -11.62 4.81 -7.90
CA LYS A 112 -10.39 5.56 -7.72
C LYS A 112 -10.07 5.81 -6.24
N VAL A 113 -8.79 5.73 -5.89
CA VAL A 113 -8.20 6.41 -4.74
C VAL A 113 -7.18 7.45 -5.21
N GLY A 114 -7.26 8.65 -4.66
CA GLY A 114 -6.37 9.75 -5.02
C GLY A 114 -4.94 9.60 -4.48
N GLU A 115 -4.15 10.65 -4.64
CA GLU A 115 -2.79 10.73 -4.12
C GLU A 115 -2.77 10.85 -2.59
N ASN A 116 -1.70 10.37 -1.94
CA ASN A 116 -1.51 10.38 -0.49
C ASN A 116 -2.68 9.75 0.29
N PHE A 117 -3.29 8.72 -0.28
CA PHE A 117 -4.35 7.96 0.37
C PHE A 117 -3.77 7.10 1.50
N THR A 118 -4.37 7.18 2.69
CA THR A 118 -3.98 6.37 3.85
C THR A 118 -5.15 5.52 4.33
N VAL A 119 -4.91 4.23 4.59
CA VAL A 119 -5.92 3.31 5.14
C VAL A 119 -5.40 2.56 6.36
N ARG A 120 -6.26 2.39 7.37
CA ARG A 120 -5.99 1.64 8.59
C ARG A 120 -6.60 0.23 8.59
N ASN A 121 -6.47 -0.49 9.70
CA ASN A 121 -7.06 -1.82 9.90
C ASN A 121 -8.59 -1.82 9.85
N ASN A 122 -9.16 -2.96 9.48
CA ASN A 122 -10.60 -3.25 9.50
C ASN A 122 -11.44 -2.27 8.68
N VAL A 123 -10.88 -1.75 7.59
CA VAL A 123 -11.57 -0.85 6.67
C VAL A 123 -12.14 -1.65 5.50
N THR A 124 -13.40 -1.38 5.15
CA THR A 124 -13.99 -1.89 3.91
C THR A 124 -14.39 -0.72 3.02
N ILE A 125 -13.70 -0.58 1.89
CA ILE A 125 -14.11 0.27 0.77
C ILE A 125 -14.58 -0.67 -0.33
N GLY A 126 -15.87 -0.68 -0.62
CA GLY A 126 -16.49 -1.76 -1.40
C GLY A 126 -17.56 -1.32 -2.39
N ALA A 127 -17.75 -2.14 -3.42
CA ALA A 127 -18.86 -1.98 -4.36
C ALA A 127 -20.21 -2.26 -3.67
N SER A 128 -21.26 -1.59 -4.14
CA SER A 128 -22.65 -1.96 -3.88
C SER A 128 -23.43 -2.03 -5.21
N LYS A 129 -24.74 -2.25 -5.15
CA LYS A 129 -25.62 -2.19 -6.33
C LYS A 129 -25.53 -0.85 -7.08
N THR A 130 -25.09 0.23 -6.41
CA THR A 130 -25.02 1.56 -7.01
C THR A 130 -23.70 1.85 -7.72
N GLY A 131 -22.65 1.05 -7.50
CA GLY A 131 -21.31 1.24 -8.06
C GLY A 131 -20.22 1.15 -6.99
N ARG A 132 -19.05 1.77 -7.27
CA ARG A 132 -17.90 1.80 -6.36
C ARG A 132 -17.60 3.22 -5.86
N PRO A 133 -16.95 3.36 -4.71
CA PRO A 133 -16.55 4.67 -4.21
C PRO A 133 -15.51 5.35 -5.11
N THR A 134 -15.51 6.68 -5.13
CA THR A 134 -14.41 7.51 -5.63
C THR A 134 -13.83 8.31 -4.47
N ILE A 135 -12.53 8.15 -4.22
CA ILE A 135 -11.83 8.79 -3.10
C ILE A 135 -10.82 9.80 -3.65
N GLY A 136 -10.89 11.04 -3.15
CA GLY A 136 -10.01 12.15 -3.51
C GLY A 136 -8.57 12.01 -2.97
N ASN A 137 -7.81 13.10 -3.08
CA ASN A 137 -6.43 13.22 -2.64
C ASN A 137 -6.35 13.53 -1.13
N ASN A 138 -5.25 13.13 -0.49
CA ASN A 138 -4.95 13.37 0.92
C ASN A 138 -6.08 12.88 1.85
N VAL A 139 -6.66 11.73 1.53
CA VAL A 139 -7.73 11.12 2.32
C VAL A 139 -7.15 10.08 3.28
N ILE A 140 -7.57 10.16 4.54
CA ILE A 140 -7.24 9.17 5.57
C ILE A 140 -8.53 8.44 5.96
N VAL A 141 -8.53 7.12 5.84
CA VAL A 141 -9.63 6.26 6.32
C VAL A 141 -9.15 5.50 7.55
N ASN A 142 -9.71 5.86 8.69
CA ASN A 142 -9.36 5.28 9.98
C ASN A 142 -9.99 3.91 10.20
N ALA A 143 -9.60 3.26 11.30
CA ALA A 143 -9.97 1.88 11.55
C ALA A 143 -11.49 1.68 11.66
N ASN A 144 -11.96 0.49 11.29
CA ASN A 144 -13.37 0.09 11.40
C ASN A 144 -14.36 0.91 10.52
N SER A 145 -13.88 1.63 9.49
CA SER A 145 -14.77 2.38 8.58
C SER A 145 -15.32 1.49 7.45
N LEU A 146 -16.61 1.67 7.13
CA LEU A 146 -17.27 1.09 5.95
C LEU A 146 -17.66 2.20 4.96
N ILE A 147 -17.18 2.10 3.73
CA ILE A 147 -17.43 3.04 2.62
C ILE A 147 -17.93 2.19 1.45
N ALA A 148 -19.24 2.19 1.18
CA ALA A 148 -19.82 1.28 0.19
C ALA A 148 -20.74 1.98 -0.81
N GLY A 149 -20.65 1.57 -2.08
CA GLY A 149 -21.48 2.07 -3.17
C GLY A 149 -20.90 3.29 -3.89
N LYS A 150 -21.67 3.83 -4.84
CA LYS A 150 -21.27 5.01 -5.63
C LYS A 150 -21.37 6.29 -4.79
N ILE A 151 -20.34 6.51 -3.99
CA ILE A 151 -20.17 7.69 -3.15
C ILE A 151 -18.84 8.38 -3.47
N ASN A 152 -18.82 9.70 -3.34
CA ASN A 152 -17.64 10.52 -3.58
C ASN A 152 -17.12 11.07 -2.26
N ILE A 153 -15.86 10.76 -1.93
CA ILE A 153 -15.13 11.39 -0.84
C ILE A 153 -14.21 12.45 -1.45
N GLY A 154 -14.35 13.70 -1.00
CA GLY A 154 -13.55 14.83 -1.47
C GLY A 154 -12.08 14.76 -1.05
N ASN A 155 -11.31 15.79 -1.40
CA ASN A 155 -9.91 15.93 -1.01
C ASN A 155 -9.77 16.34 0.46
N ASN A 156 -8.64 16.01 1.09
CA ASN A 156 -8.28 16.42 2.45
C ASN A 156 -9.30 15.97 3.52
N VAL A 157 -9.92 14.81 3.30
CA VAL A 157 -10.93 14.25 4.21
C VAL A 157 -10.29 13.25 5.16
N VAL A 158 -10.66 13.33 6.43
CA VAL A 158 -10.42 12.26 7.41
C VAL A 158 -11.74 11.57 7.67
N VAL A 159 -11.87 10.32 7.24
CA VAL A 159 -13.00 9.47 7.63
C VAL A 159 -12.72 8.96 9.04
N GLY A 160 -13.57 9.36 9.98
CA GLY A 160 -13.50 8.95 11.37
C GLY A 160 -13.56 7.42 11.51
N GLY A 161 -12.83 6.89 12.47
CA GLY A 161 -12.89 5.47 12.78
C GLY A 161 -14.24 5.12 13.42
N GLY A 162 -14.73 3.93 13.15
CA GLY A 162 -15.87 3.38 13.88
C GLY A 162 -15.45 2.89 15.25
N GLN A 163 -16.17 3.30 16.29
CA GLN A 163 -16.22 2.54 17.55
C GLN A 163 -17.27 1.44 17.37
N LEU A 164 -16.93 0.22 17.76
CA LEU A 164 -17.91 -0.81 18.10
C LEU A 164 -18.08 -0.79 19.62
#